data_AF-A0A9E7PGK7-F1
#
_entry.id   AF-A0A9E7PGK7-F1
#
_cell.length_a   1.000
_cell.length_b   1.000
_cell.length_c   1.000
_cell.angle_alpha   90.00
_cell.angle_beta   90.00
_cell.angle_gamma   90.00
#
_symmetry.space_group_name_H-M   'P 1'
#
loop_
_entity.id
_entity.type
_entity.pdbx_description
1 polymer ?
#
loop_
_entity_poly.entity_id
_entity_poly.type
_entity_poly.pdbx_seq_one_letter_code
_entity_poly.pdbx_strand_id
1 'polypeptide(L)' 'MGDEKARLFIQQLLKFLVIIPVDHVGISQALVSKFSDSKDAIQYFSALSFGCRKIVTRNIKDYKFAEISVILPIFFVE' A
#
# COMPACT_ATOMS: atom_id res chain seq x y z
N MET A 1 1.00 10.27 -28.24
CA MET A 1 1.97 11.11 -27.50
C MET A 1 1.78 11.08 -25.98
N GLY A 2 0.56 11.21 -25.43
CA GLY A 2 0.35 11.14 -23.96
C GLY A 2 0.64 9.77 -23.33
N ASP A 3 0.21 8.69 -24.00
CA ASP A 3 0.41 7.30 -23.56
C ASP A 3 1.88 6.90 -23.42
N GLU A 4 2.71 7.24 -24.43
CA GLU A 4 4.14 6.96 -24.42
C GLU A 4 4.88 7.68 -23.28
N LYS A 5 4.58 8.97 -23.06
CA LYS A 5 5.17 9.74 -21.95
C LYS A 5 4.78 9.15 -20.59
N ALA A 6 3.54 8.68 -20.43
CA ALA A 6 3.08 8.05 -19.20
C ALA A 6 3.84 6.74 -18.91
N ARG A 7 4.04 5.88 -19.93
CA ARG A 7 4.82 4.65 -19.78
C ARG A 7 6.27 4.92 -19.40
N LEU A 8 6.92 5.89 -20.03
CA LEU A 8 8.29 6.30 -19.70
C LEU A 8 8.40 6.81 -18.26
N PHE A 9 7.43 7.61 -17.81
CA PHE A 9 7.38 8.09 -16.43
C PHE A 9 7.25 6.95 -15.42
N ILE A 10 6.36 5.98 -15.67
CA ILE A 10 6.20 4.80 -14.80
C ILE A 10 7.51 3.99 -14.76
N GLN A 11 8.17 3.77 -15.90
CA GLN A 11 9.46 3.09 -15.95
C GLN A 11 10.54 3.80 -15.13
N GLN A 12 10.55 5.14 -15.12
CA GLN A 12 11.46 5.91 -14.27
C GLN A 12 11.12 5.78 -12.79
N LEU A 13 9.83 5.79 -12.44
CA LEU A 13 9.38 5.64 -11.06
C LEU A 13 9.77 4.28 -10.47
N LEU A 14 9.67 3.20 -11.27
CA LEU A 14 10.05 1.84 -10.87
C LEU A 14 11.54 1.68 -10.54
N LYS A 15 12.41 2.65 -10.90
CA LYS A 15 13.82 2.64 -10.49
C LYS A 15 14.02 2.98 -9.01
N PHE A 16 13.02 3.61 -8.38
CA PHE A 16 13.07 4.06 -6.99
C PHE A 16 12.15 3.27 -6.05
N LEU A 17 11.21 2.51 -6.63
CA LEU A 17 10.17 1.81 -5.88
C LEU A 17 10.29 0.30 -6.08
N VAL A 18 10.02 -0.45 -5.01
CA VAL A 18 9.79 -1.89 -5.08
C VAL A 18 8.29 -2.12 -5.13
N ILE A 19 7.83 -2.87 -6.13
CA ILE A 19 6.44 -3.33 -6.21
C ILE A 19 6.31 -4.59 -5.37
N ILE A 20 5.48 -4.53 -4.33
CA ILE A 20 5.18 -5.68 -3.49
C ILE A 20 4.11 -6.55 -4.18
N PRO A 21 4.25 -7.89 -4.16
CA PRO A 21 3.27 -8.78 -4.75
C PRO A 21 2.00 -8.82 -3.88
N VAL A 22 0.87 -9.08 -4.54
CA VAL A 22 -0.37 -9.50 -3.88
C VAL A 22 -0.47 -11.00 -4.05
N ASP A 23 -0.66 -11.74 -2.97
CA ASP A 23 -0.75 -13.19 -2.99
C ASP A 23 -2.13 -13.71 -2.51
N HIS A 24 -2.34 -15.00 -2.68
CA HIS A 24 -3.60 -15.64 -2.31
C HIS A 24 -3.92 -15.48 -0.82
N VAL A 25 -2.89 -15.52 0.04
CA VAL A 25 -3.04 -15.40 1.49
C VAL A 25 -3.53 -14.00 1.85
N GLY A 26 -2.89 -12.97 1.32
CA GLY A 26 -3.27 -11.57 1.54
C GLY A 26 -4.67 -11.25 1.03
N ILE A 27 -5.07 -11.79 -0.12
CA ILE A 27 -6.45 -11.67 -0.62
C ILE A 27 -7.44 -12.36 0.34
N SER A 28 -7.13 -13.60 0.76
CA SER A 28 -8.01 -14.36 1.64
C SER A 28 -8.22 -13.65 2.98
N GLN A 29 -7.15 -13.08 3.54
CA GLN A 29 -7.21 -12.28 4.77
C GLN A 29 -8.00 -10.99 4.57
N ALA A 30 -7.78 -10.27 3.46
CA ALA A 30 -8.51 -9.05 3.14
C ALA A 30 -10.02 -9.26 3.11
N LEU A 31 -10.49 -10.36 2.51
CA LEU A 31 -11.91 -10.69 2.34
C LEU A 31 -12.66 -10.91 3.65
N VAL A 32 -11.98 -11.43 4.68
CA VAL A 32 -12.58 -11.71 5.99
C VAL A 32 -12.20 -10.67 7.05
N SER A 33 -11.52 -9.59 6.64
CA SER A 33 -11.05 -8.55 7.54
C SER A 33 -12.13 -7.54 7.94
N LYS A 34 -11.78 -6.66 8.88
CA LYS A 34 -12.66 -5.56 9.34
C LYS A 34 -12.52 -4.28 8.51
N PHE A 35 -11.65 -4.27 7.49
CA PHE A 35 -11.50 -3.13 6.58
C PHE A 35 -12.78 -2.98 5.74
N SER A 36 -13.30 -1.75 5.65
CA SER A 36 -14.49 -1.46 4.85
C SER A 36 -14.18 -1.29 3.36
N ASP A 37 -12.95 -0.85 3.04
CA ASP A 37 -12.48 -0.69 1.66
C ASP A 37 -11.59 -1.88 1.26
N SER A 38 -11.92 -2.51 0.14
CA SER A 38 -11.23 -3.70 -0.33
C SER A 38 -9.80 -3.41 -0.80
N LYS A 39 -9.52 -2.23 -1.35
CA LYS A 39 -8.18 -1.85 -1.80
C LYS A 39 -7.27 -1.57 -0.61
N ASP A 40 -7.78 -0.89 0.41
CA ASP A 40 -7.03 -0.66 1.65
C ASP A 40 -6.72 -1.98 2.37
N ALA A 41 -7.68 -2.91 2.42
CA ALA A 41 -7.47 -4.23 2.98
C ALA A 41 -6.35 -4.99 2.25
N ILE A 42 -6.42 -5.09 0.93
CA ILE A 42 -5.42 -5.79 0.11
C ILE A 42 -4.05 -5.13 0.25
N GLN A 43 -3.99 -3.79 0.21
CA GLN A 43 -2.74 -3.05 0.40
C GLN A 43 -2.13 -3.33 1.78
N TYR A 44 -2.96 -3.33 2.83
CA TYR A 44 -2.54 -3.61 4.19
C TYR A 44 -1.94 -5.03 4.33
N PHE A 45 -2.65 -6.07 3.88
CA PHE A 45 -2.15 -7.44 4.00
C PHE A 45 -0.94 -7.73 3.11
N SER A 46 -0.83 -7.06 1.96
CA SER A 46 0.38 -7.12 1.12
C SER A 46 1.56 -6.47 1.83
N ALA A 47 1.36 -5.31 2.47
CA ALA A 47 2.39 -4.66 3.26
C ALA A 47 2.80 -5.50 4.49
N LEU A 48 1.82 -6.12 5.16
CA LEU A 48 2.05 -6.96 6.34
C LEU A 48 2.92 -8.18 6.00
N SER A 49 2.52 -8.93 4.98
CA SER A 49 3.24 -10.14 4.53
C SER A 49 4.64 -9.85 4.01
N PHE A 50 4.83 -8.70 3.35
CA PHE A 50 6.14 -8.25 2.88
C PHE A 50 7.04 -7.70 4.00
N GLY A 51 6.54 -7.57 5.23
CA GLY A 51 7.31 -7.08 6.37
C GLY A 51 7.48 -5.56 6.42
N CYS A 52 6.57 -4.81 5.78
CA CYS A 52 6.56 -3.35 5.89
C CYS A 52 6.28 -2.92 7.33
N ARG A 53 7.12 -2.01 7.84
CA ARG A 53 6.98 -1.51 9.22
C ARG A 53 5.96 -0.38 9.37
N LYS A 54 5.69 0.35 8.28
CA LYS A 54 4.83 1.53 8.28
C LYS A 54 4.03 1.63 6.98
N ILE A 55 2.80 2.13 7.09
CA ILE A 55 2.01 2.65 5.97
C ILE A 55 1.95 4.17 6.11
N VAL A 56 2.38 4.88 5.07
CA VAL A 56 2.33 6.35 5.04
C VAL A 56 1.14 6.78 4.20
N THR A 57 0.14 7.41 4.82
CA THR A 57 -1.10 7.80 4.15
C THR A 57 -1.73 9.02 4.81
N ARG A 58 -2.55 9.76 4.06
CA ARG A 58 -3.39 10.84 4.61
C ARG A 58 -4.72 10.30 5.18
N ASN A 59 -5.04 9.04 4.93
CA ASN A 59 -6.32 8.41 5.24
C ASN A 59 -6.21 7.46 6.45
N ILE A 60 -5.60 7.91 7.55
CA ILE A 60 -5.31 7.05 8.72
C ILE A 60 -6.57 6.33 9.25
N LYS A 61 -7.72 7.00 9.23
CA LYS A 61 -9.01 6.46 9.71
C LYS A 61 -9.43 5.15 9.03
N ASP A 62 -9.03 4.95 7.77
CA ASP A 62 -9.40 3.77 6.97
C ASP A 62 -8.54 2.55 7.36
N TYR A 63 -7.44 2.79 8.09
CA TYR A 63 -6.52 1.79 8.61
C TYR A 63 -6.62 1.62 10.13
N LYS A 64 -7.76 1.97 10.75
CA LYS A 64 -7.96 1.87 12.21
C LYS A 64 -7.80 0.45 12.79
N PHE A 65 -7.84 -0.59 11.96
CA PHE A 65 -7.63 -1.99 12.34
C PHE A 65 -6.25 -2.52 11.94
N ALA A 66 -5.36 -1.66 11.44
CA ALA A 66 -4.01 -2.03 11.08
C ALA A 66 -3.17 -2.32 12.34
N GLU A 67 -2.41 -3.39 12.30
CA GLU A 67 -1.37 -3.71 13.29
C GLU A 67 -0.03 -3.05 12.93
N ILE A 68 0.18 -2.79 11.64
CA ILE A 68 1.30 -2.00 11.14
C ILE A 68 1.08 -0.52 11.49
N SER A 69 2.15 0.16 11.90
CA SER A 69 2.11 1.61 12.17
C SER A 69 1.62 2.40 10.95
N VAL A 70 0.59 3.22 11.13
CA VAL A 70 0.05 4.09 10.07
C VAL A 70 0.30 5.54 10.42
N ILE A 71 0.99 6.29 9.56
CA ILE A 71 1.41 7.67 9.85
C ILE A 71 1.07 8.63 8.71
N LEU A 72 0.90 9.91 9.06
CA LEU A 72 0.81 10.99 8.07
C LEU A 72 2.17 11.20 7.40
N PRO A 73 2.19 11.66 6.13
CA PRO A 73 3.44 11.98 5.43
C PRO A 73 4.34 12.95 6.19
N ILE A 74 3.77 13.93 6.91
CA ILE A 74 4.54 14.91 7.69
C ILE A 74 5.46 14.24 8.71
N PHE A 75 5.05 13.12 9.32
CA PHE A 75 5.84 12.38 10.31
C PHE A 75 6.83 11.37 9.70
N PHE A 76 6.90 11.27 8.37
CA PHE A 76 7.84 10.38 7.68
C PHE A 76 9.06 11.11 7.12
N VAL A 77 8.92 12.40 6.82
CA VAL A 77 9.95 13.22 6.16
C VAL A 77 10.82 13.97 7.19
N GLU A 78 10.42 13.96 8.46
CA GLU A 78 11.23 14.38 9.62
C GLU A 78 12.21 13.27 10.04
#